data_AF-A0A3N5KTC1-F1
#
_entry.id   AF-A0A3N5KTC1-F1
#
_cell.length_a   1.000
_cell.length_b   1.000
_cell.length_c   1.000
_cell.angle_alpha   90.00
_cell.angle_beta   90.00
_cell.angle_gamma   90.00
#
_symmetry.space_group_name_H-M   'P 1'
#
loop_
_entity.id
_entity.type
_entity.pdbx_description
1 polymer ?
#
loop_
_entity_poly.entity_id
_entity_poly.type
_entity_poly.pdbx_seq_one_letter_code
_entity_poly.pdbx_strand_id
1 'polypeptide(L)' 'MDAVTVPAGTFHAFHITGKDPTGRLVREYWYAPDIKGLVKQRVFHPYGVEDRELVEYTLKATIAPAP' A
#
# COMPACT_ATOMS: atom_id res chain seq x y z
N MET A 1 4.02 -12.13 -0.44
CA MET A 1 3.70 -11.16 0.63
C MET A 1 4.98 -10.95 1.36
N ASP A 2 5.29 -9.70 1.61
CA ASP A 2 6.62 -9.28 2.03
C ASP A 2 6.45 -8.33 3.21
N ALA A 3 7.40 -8.35 4.13
CA ALA A 3 7.41 -7.43 5.26
C ALA A 3 7.81 -6.04 4.77
N VAL A 4 6.94 -5.05 4.99
CA VAL A 4 7.15 -3.65 4.64
C VAL A 4 7.15 -2.81 5.92
N THR A 5 8.26 -2.15 6.18
CA THR A 5 8.39 -1.21 7.31
C THR A 5 8.17 0.21 6.83
N VAL A 6 7.26 0.91 7.49
CA VAL A 6 6.90 2.32 7.30
C VAL A 6 6.77 2.99 8.67
N PRO A 7 6.61 4.32 8.77
CA PRO A 7 6.52 4.97 10.09
C PRO A 7 5.37 4.46 10.97
N ALA A 8 4.26 4.01 10.37
CA ALA A 8 3.14 3.38 11.11
C ALA A 8 3.44 1.98 11.66
N GLY A 9 4.58 1.37 11.32
CA GLY A 9 4.98 0.03 11.77
C GLY A 9 5.41 -0.89 10.64
N THR A 10 5.48 -2.19 10.94
CA THR A 10 5.82 -3.23 9.96
C THR A 10 4.59 -4.06 9.63
N PHE A 11 4.31 -4.23 8.33
CA PHE A 11 3.13 -4.93 7.84
C PHE A 11 3.51 -6.01 6.83
N HIS A 12 2.78 -7.11 6.81
CA HIS A 12 2.85 -8.07 5.71
C HIS A 12 1.97 -7.54 4.57
N ALA A 13 2.57 -7.21 3.44
CA ALA A 13 1.86 -6.59 2.34
C ALA A 13 2.01 -7.36 1.03
N PHE A 14 1.00 -7.26 0.17
CA PHE A 14 1.08 -7.64 -1.23
C PHE A 14 1.71 -6.51 -2.02
N HIS A 15 2.84 -6.79 -2.67
CA HIS A 15 3.41 -5.88 -3.65
C HIS A 15 2.69 -6.03 -4.98
N ILE A 16 2.07 -4.94 -5.44
CA ILE A 16 1.30 -4.91 -6.67
C ILE A 16 1.95 -3.88 -7.58
N THR A 17 2.22 -4.27 -8.82
CA THR A 17 2.85 -3.41 -9.82
C THR A 17 1.85 -3.09 -10.93
N GLY A 18 1.90 -1.86 -11.43
CA GLY A 18 1.12 -1.39 -12.57
C GLY A 18 2.05 -0.91 -13.66
N LYS A 19 1.88 -1.45 -14.87
CA LYS A 19 2.61 -1.06 -16.08
C LYS A 19 1.69 -0.31 -17.04
N ASP A 20 2.27 0.56 -17.86
CA ASP A 20 1.56 1.19 -18.97
C ASP A 20 1.48 0.23 -20.20
N PRO A 21 0.79 0.61 -21.28
CA PRO A 21 0.67 -0.24 -22.47
C PRO A 21 2.00 -0.60 -23.14
N THR A 22 3.06 0.17 -22.91
CA THR A 22 4.42 -0.11 -23.41
C THR A 22 5.20 -1.08 -22.52
N GLY A 23 4.60 -1.48 -21.39
CA GLY A 23 5.23 -2.36 -20.40
C GLY A 23 6.10 -1.62 -19.38
N ARG A 24 6.15 -0.28 -19.43
CA ARG A 24 6.92 0.52 -18.46
C ARG A 24 6.21 0.54 -17.12
N LEU A 25 6.96 0.35 -16.03
CA LEU A 25 6.43 0.45 -14.68
C LEU A 25 6.02 1.90 -14.40
N VAL A 26 4.75 2.12 -14.07
CA VAL A 26 4.20 3.46 -13.77
C VAL A 26 3.73 3.61 -12.34
N ARG A 27 3.49 2.51 -11.63
CA ARG A 27 3.08 2.54 -10.23
C ARG A 27 3.36 1.22 -9.52
N GLU A 28 3.59 1.33 -8.22
CA GLU A 28 3.69 0.24 -7.27
C GLU A 28 2.91 0.60 -6.03
N TYR A 29 2.27 -0.39 -5.42
CA TYR A 29 1.63 -0.21 -4.12
C TYR A 29 1.73 -1.49 -3.30
N TRP A 30 1.83 -1.30 -1.99
CA TRP A 30 1.92 -2.36 -1.01
C TRP A 30 0.64 -2.34 -0.18
N TYR A 31 -0.20 -3.35 -0.39
CA TYR A 31 -1.48 -3.48 0.31
C TYR A 31 -1.35 -4.45 1.49
N ALA A 32 -1.63 -3.99 2.70
CA ALA A 32 -1.64 -4.82 3.89
C ALA A 32 -3.08 -5.24 4.23
N PRO A 33 -3.40 -6.55 4.21
CA PRO A 33 -4.76 -7.04 4.48
C PRO A 33 -5.21 -6.78 5.92
N ASP A 34 -4.29 -6.79 6.88
CA ASP A 34 -4.59 -6.61 8.32
C ASP A 34 -5.23 -5.24 8.62
N ILE A 35 -4.84 -4.22 7.86
CA ILE A 35 -5.40 -2.86 7.96
C ILE A 35 -6.35 -2.53 6.81
N LYS A 36 -6.54 -3.47 5.88
CA LYS A 36 -7.32 -3.32 4.64
C LYS A 36 -6.97 -2.05 3.86
N GLY A 37 -5.67 -1.76 3.75
CA GLY A 37 -5.19 -0.47 3.23
C GLY A 37 -3.79 -0.52 2.63
N LEU A 38 -3.41 0.55 1.95
CA LEU A 38 -2.07 0.72 1.39
C LEU A 38 -1.12 1.21 2.49
N VAL A 39 0.01 0.52 2.65
CA VAL A 39 1.08 0.91 3.58
C VAL A 39 2.17 1.72 2.88
N LYS A 40 2.36 1.50 1.58
CA LYS A 40 3.33 2.21 0.75
C LYS A 40 2.80 2.33 -0.67
N GLN A 41 3.17 3.41 -1.35
CA GLN A 41 2.91 3.62 -2.77
C GLN A 41 4.13 4.31 -3.41
N ARG A 42 4.43 3.93 -4.65
CA ARG A 42 5.40 4.59 -5.50
C ARG A 42 4.79 4.83 -6.87
N VAL A 43 4.80 6.06 -7.37
CA VAL A 43 4.28 6.41 -8.70
C VAL A 43 5.40 7.01 -9.52
N PHE A 44 5.62 6.49 -10.72
CA PHE A 44 6.65 6.93 -11.63
C PHE A 44 6.06 7.89 -12.65
N HIS A 45 6.30 9.18 -12.45
CA HIS A 45 5.93 10.22 -13.38
C HIS A 45 7.10 10.55 -14.32
N PRO A 46 6.83 11.16 -15.49
CA PRO A 46 7.90 11.67 -16.35
C PRO A 46 8.79 12.72 -15.67
N TYR A 47 8.26 13.41 -14.66
CA TYR A 47 8.93 14.49 -13.93
C TYR A 47 9.53 14.05 -12.58
N GLY A 48 9.47 12.77 -12.23
CA GLY A 48 10.02 12.28 -10.97
C GLY A 48 9.25 11.10 -10.39
N VAL A 49 9.65 10.69 -9.20
CA VAL A 49 9.02 9.60 -8.46
C VAL A 49 8.29 10.19 -7.26
N GLU A 50 7.01 9.83 -7.11
CA GLU A 50 6.23 10.15 -5.92
C GLU A 50 6.19 8.92 -5.00
N ASP A 51 6.80 9.03 -3.82
CA ASP A 51 6.74 8.02 -2.77
C ASP A 51 5.78 8.46 -1.65
N ARG A 52 4.92 7.55 -1.20
CA ARG A 52 4.03 7.76 -0.05
C ARG A 52 4.15 6.57 0.90
N GLU A 53 4.23 6.85 2.19
CA GLU A 53 4.30 5.85 3.25
C GLU A 53 3.23 6.14 4.30
N LEU A 54 2.66 5.07 4.86
CA LEU A 54 1.67 5.20 5.92
C LEU A 54 2.36 5.66 7.21
N VAL A 55 1.91 6.79 7.73
CA VAL A 55 2.46 7.40 8.96
C VAL A 55 1.64 7.00 10.18
N GLU A 56 0.32 6.97 10.06
CA GLU A 56 -0.60 6.57 11.13
C GLU A 56 -1.88 6.01 10.51
N TYR A 57 -2.58 5.14 11.24
CA TYR A 57 -3.91 4.66 10.89
C TYR A 57 -4.73 4.37 12.13
N THR A 58 -6.06 4.41 11.99
CA THR A 58 -6.99 3.94 13.03
C THR A 58 -7.99 3.00 12.36
N LEU A 59 -8.15 1.78 12.90
CA LEU A 59 -9.15 0.85 12.42
C LEU A 59 -10.49 1.14 13.11
N LYS A 60 -11.55 1.29 12.33
CA LYS A 60 -12.90 1.26 12.90
C LYS A 60 -13.22 -0.17 13.30
N ALA A 61 -13.69 -0.35 14.53
CA ALA A 61 -14.16 -1.65 14.99
C ALA A 61 -15.23 -2.16 14.02
N THR A 62 -15.02 -3.37 13.48
CA THR A 62 -16.07 -4.05 12.72
C THR A 62 -17.08 -4.56 13.74
N ILE A 63 -18.29 -3.99 13.75
CA ILE A 63 -19.39 -4.50 14.55
C ILE A 63 -19.77 -5.84 13.93
N ALA A 64 -19.50 -6.96 14.61
CA ALA A 64 -20.01 -8.25 14.18
C ALA A 64 -21.55 -8.18 14.16
N PRO A 65 -22.23 -8.70 13.12
CA PRO A 65 -23.68 -8.79 13.15
C PRO A 65 -24.11 -9.59 14.38
N ALA A 66 -25.15 -9.12 15.07
CA ALA A 66 -25.75 -9.82 16.20
C ALA A 66 -26.17 -11.24 15.78
N PRO A 67 -26.08 -12.23 16.69
CA PRO A 67 -26.42 -13.63 16.40
C PRO A 67 -27.86 -13.82 15.94
#